data_AF-A0A258Q0B8-F1
#
_entry.id   AF-A0A258Q0B8-F1
#
_cell.length_a   1.000
_cell.length_b   1.000
_cell.length_c   1.000
_cell.angle_alpha   90.00
_cell.angle_beta   90.00
_cell.angle_gamma   90.00
#
_symmetry.space_group_name_H-M   'P 1'
#
loop_
_entity.id
_entity.type
_entity.pdbx_description
1 polymer ?
#
loop_
_entity_poly.entity_id
_entity_poly.type
_entity_poly.pdbx_seq_one_letter_code
_entity_poly.pdbx_strand_id
1 'polypeptide(L)' 'MKQLVRVWPLSILLLSGCAAVYTDASDANHVTFLNSDGDSIESLTQKANAYCAQYGKTASFRKNDTQLVAVFDCNYPKSK' A
#
# COMPACT_ATOMS: atom_id res chain seq x y z
N MET A 1 23.41 -37.61 30.08
CA MET A 1 22.06 -38.20 29.94
C MET A 1 21.06 -37.27 30.60
N LYS A 2 19.92 -37.01 29.94
CA LYS A 2 18.81 -36.09 30.30
C LYS A 2 19.13 -34.63 29.93
N GLN A 3 18.34 -33.89 29.15
CA GLN A 3 16.99 -34.10 28.62
C GLN A 3 16.94 -33.76 27.13
N LEU A 4 16.30 -34.64 26.36
CA LEU A 4 15.64 -34.27 25.12
C LEU A 4 14.52 -33.26 25.48
N VAL A 5 14.79 -31.97 25.39
CA VAL A 5 13.72 -30.97 25.34
C VAL A 5 13.41 -30.76 23.86
N ARG A 6 12.51 -31.62 23.37
CA ARG A 6 11.83 -31.51 22.10
C ARG A 6 10.91 -30.28 22.16
N VAL A 7 11.48 -29.08 22.06
CA VAL A 7 10.72 -27.85 21.91
C VAL A 7 10.32 -27.78 20.45
N TRP A 8 9.08 -28.19 20.21
CA TRP A 8 8.29 -27.95 19.01
C TRP A 8 8.58 -26.52 18.50
N PRO A 9 8.88 -26.29 17.21
CA PRO A 9 9.20 -24.96 16.74
C PRO A 9 7.91 -24.15 16.85
N LEU A 10 7.84 -23.26 17.84
CA LEU A 10 6.82 -22.24 17.88
C LEU A 10 7.18 -21.27 16.77
N SER A 11 6.75 -21.59 15.55
CA SER A 11 6.77 -20.68 14.42
C SER A 11 5.95 -19.47 14.81
N ILE A 12 6.62 -18.46 15.38
CA ILE A 12 6.09 -17.12 15.52
C ILE A 12 6.02 -16.58 14.09
N LEU A 13 4.94 -16.93 13.40
CA LEU A 13 4.46 -16.19 12.24
C LEU A 13 4.16 -14.79 12.75
N LEU A 14 5.18 -13.93 12.69
CA LEU A 14 5.02 -12.49 12.66
C LEU A 14 4.16 -12.18 11.43
N LEU A 15 2.84 -12.29 11.59
CA LEU A 15 1.90 -11.68 10.65
C LEU A 15 2.10 -10.18 10.79
N SER A 16 3.02 -9.63 9.99
CA SER A 16 3.00 -8.23 9.62
C SER A 16 1.74 -8.04 8.78
N GLY A 17 0.60 -7.89 9.45
CA GLY A 17 -0.61 -7.38 8.83
C GLY A 17 -0.32 -5.96 8.39
N CYS A 18 0.05 -5.78 7.13
CA CYS A 18 -0.04 -4.48 6.50
C CYS A 18 -1.53 -4.12 6.53
N ALA A 19 -1.93 -3.23 7.45
CA ALA A 19 -3.17 -2.48 7.35
C ALA A 19 -3.03 -1.51 6.16
N ALA A 20 -2.96 -2.11 4.99
CA ALA A 20 -3.15 -1.45 3.75
C ALA A 20 -4.60 -1.01 3.73
N VAL A 21 -4.84 0.27 3.98
CA VAL A 21 -6.06 0.95 3.54
C VAL A 21 -6.02 1.05 2.00
N TYR A 22 -5.74 -0.07 1.32
CA TYR A 22 -6.02 -0.25 -0.09
C TYR A 22 -7.47 -0.73 -0.09
N THR A 23 -8.37 0.14 -0.52
CA THR A 23 -9.67 -0.40 -0.97
C THR A 23 -9.38 -1.33 -2.14
N ASP A 24 -10.08 -2.47 -2.15
CA ASP A 24 -10.12 -3.54 -3.15
C ASP A 24 -10.25 -3.05 -4.63
N ALA A 25 -10.48 -1.75 -4.85
CA ALA A 25 -10.47 -1.10 -6.15
C ALA A 25 -9.07 -0.71 -6.69
N SER A 26 -7.96 -1.10 -6.05
CA SER A 26 -6.61 -0.73 -6.49
C SER A 26 -6.01 -1.77 -7.45
N ASP A 27 -5.58 -1.35 -8.64
CA ASP A 27 -4.99 -2.18 -9.71
C ASP A 27 -3.62 -1.64 -10.15
N ALA A 28 -2.90 -2.37 -11.00
CA ALA A 28 -1.68 -1.91 -11.65
C ALA A 28 -1.80 -0.54 -12.35
N ASN A 29 -3.00 -0.07 -12.68
CA ASN A 29 -3.22 1.20 -13.37
C ASN A 29 -3.67 2.36 -12.47
N HIS A 30 -4.29 2.10 -11.32
CA HIS A 30 -4.65 3.15 -10.36
C HIS A 30 -4.80 2.59 -8.96
N VAL A 31 -4.56 3.42 -7.95
CA VAL A 31 -4.75 3.12 -6.54
C VAL A 31 -5.70 4.14 -5.95
N THR A 32 -6.63 3.66 -5.14
CA THR A 32 -7.65 4.49 -4.50
C THR A 32 -7.50 4.40 -2.99
N PHE A 33 -7.47 5.55 -2.33
CA PHE A 33 -7.44 5.65 -0.86
C PHE A 33 -8.74 6.28 -0.38
N LEU A 34 -9.38 5.67 0.62
CA LEU A 34 -10.37 6.38 1.42
C LEU A 34 -9.62 7.34 2.34
N ASN A 35 -9.89 8.63 2.22
CA ASN A 35 -9.31 9.66 3.07
C ASN A 35 -10.25 10.01 4.24
N SER A 36 -10.69 8.98 4.97
CA SER A 36 -11.59 9.16 6.12
C SER A 36 -10.85 9.73 7.34
N ASP A 37 -9.53 9.55 7.42
CA ASP A 37 -8.68 10.03 8.52
C ASP A 37 -8.13 11.46 8.28
N GLY A 38 -8.43 12.09 7.15
CA GLY A 38 -7.93 13.43 6.82
C GLY A 38 -6.43 13.48 6.54
N ASP A 39 -5.85 12.37 6.06
CA ASP A 39 -4.48 12.28 5.58
C ASP A 39 -4.25 13.35 4.49
N SER A 40 -3.09 14.02 4.55
CA SER A 40 -2.71 15.00 3.54
C SER A 40 -2.45 14.31 2.19
N ILE A 41 -2.79 14.99 1.09
CA ILE A 41 -2.57 14.46 -0.27
C ILE A 41 -1.09 14.08 -0.48
N GLU A 42 -0.14 14.77 0.16
CA GLU A 42 1.29 14.43 0.10
C GLU A 42 1.59 13.05 0.72
N SER A 43 1.02 12.76 1.90
CA SER A 43 1.11 11.44 2.57
C SER A 43 0.51 10.34 1.68
N LEU A 44 -0.68 10.59 1.13
CA LEU A 44 -1.35 9.68 0.21
C LEU A 44 -0.54 9.49 -1.09
N THR A 45 0.11 10.55 -1.57
CA THR A 45 1.00 10.49 -2.75
C THR A 45 2.21 9.59 -2.50
N GLN A 46 2.80 9.64 -1.31
CA GLN A 46 3.91 8.74 -0.94
C GLN A 46 3.44 7.28 -0.89
N LYS A 47 2.29 7.02 -0.25
CA LYS A 47 1.67 5.69 -0.22
C LYS A 47 1.33 5.17 -1.62
N ALA A 48 0.79 6.03 -2.48
CA ALA A 48 0.48 5.72 -3.87
C ALA A 48 1.73 5.39 -4.67
N ASN A 49 2.80 6.17 -4.51
CA ASN A 49 4.07 5.92 -5.20
C ASN A 49 4.71 4.60 -4.77
N ALA A 50 4.69 4.29 -3.48
CA ALA A 50 5.16 2.99 -2.99
C ALA A 50 4.36 1.83 -3.63
N TYR A 51 3.05 2.00 -3.77
CA TYR A 51 2.19 1.01 -4.43
C TYR A 51 2.51 0.87 -5.92
N CYS A 52 2.51 1.98 -6.68
CA CYS A 52 2.78 1.98 -8.13
C CYS A 52 4.21 1.52 -8.46
N ALA A 53 5.18 1.76 -7.56
CA ALA A 53 6.57 1.35 -7.73
C ALA A 53 6.73 -0.18 -7.80
N GLN A 54 5.83 -0.95 -7.18
CA GLN A 54 5.79 -2.41 -7.31
C GLN A 54 5.60 -2.86 -8.76
N TYR A 55 5.01 -2.01 -9.60
CA TYR A 55 4.76 -2.23 -11.02
C TYR A 55 5.72 -1.44 -11.93
N GLY A 56 6.73 -0.77 -11.39
CA GLY A 56 7.62 0.11 -12.15
C GLY A 56 6.97 1.40 -12.65
N LYS A 57 5.90 1.84 -11.98
CA LYS A 57 5.11 3.03 -12.33
C LYS A 57 5.23 4.12 -11.26
N THR A 58 4.85 5.34 -11.60
CA THR A 58 4.78 6.50 -10.69
C THR A 58 3.32 6.91 -10.50
N ALA A 59 2.96 7.26 -9.26
CA ALA A 59 1.62 7.72 -8.94
C ALA A 59 1.41 9.17 -9.39
N SER A 60 0.24 9.46 -9.96
CA SER A 60 -0.20 10.81 -10.32
C SER A 60 -1.56 11.07 -9.70
N PHE A 61 -1.65 12.08 -8.83
CA PHE A 61 -2.90 12.42 -8.17
C PHE A 61 -3.95 12.90 -9.17
N ARG A 62 -5.12 12.25 -9.14
CA ARG A 62 -6.26 12.65 -9.95
C ARG A 62 -6.94 13.81 -9.24
N LYS A 63 -6.72 15.02 -9.75
CA LYS A 63 -7.12 16.31 -9.15
C LYS A 63 -8.64 16.51 -8.90
N ASN A 64 -9.49 15.52 -9.22
CA ASN A 64 -10.94 15.69 -9.32
C ASN A 64 -11.75 14.82 -8.34
N ASP A 65 -11.10 14.02 -7.49
CA ASP A 65 -11.84 13.09 -6.64
C ASP A 65 -12.17 13.72 -5.27
N THR A 66 -13.42 13.47 -4.87
CA THR A 66 -14.14 14.03 -3.73
C THR A 66 -13.36 14.03 -2.41
N GLN A 67 -13.72 14.90 -1.46
CA GLN A 67 -13.04 15.02 -0.15
C GLN A 67 -12.87 13.70 0.63
N LEU A 68 -13.65 12.66 0.32
CA LEU A 68 -13.58 11.34 0.96
C LEU A 68 -12.66 10.34 0.24
N VAL A 69 -12.34 10.53 -1.04
CA VAL A 69 -11.64 9.52 -1.85
C VAL A 69 -10.52 10.17 -2.65
N ALA A 70 -9.30 9.69 -2.46
CA ALA A 70 -8.13 10.13 -3.22
C ALA A 70 -7.72 9.05 -4.21
N VAL A 71 -7.88 9.34 -5.51
CA VAL A 71 -7.50 8.43 -6.59
C VAL A 71 -6.16 8.86 -7.16
N PHE A 72 -5.27 7.89 -7.40
CA PHE A 72 -3.98 8.10 -8.03
C PHE A 72 -3.83 7.16 -9.23
N ASP A 73 -3.53 7.72 -10.39
CA ASP A 73 -3.22 6.95 -11.59
C ASP A 73 -1.75 6.48 -11.52
N CYS A 74 -1.52 5.18 -11.63
CA CYS A 74 -0.19 4.60 -11.79
C CYS A 74 0.19 4.66 -13.28
N ASN A 75 1.05 5.60 -13.63
CA ASN A 75 1.53 5.79 -14.99
C ASN A 75 3.00 5.39 -15.10
N TYR A 76 3.42 4.88 -16.25
CA TYR A 76 4.86 4.74 -16.49
C TYR A 76 5.53 6.11 -16.36
N PRO A 77 6.75 6.17 -15.78
CA PRO A 77 7.50 7.41 -15.76
C PRO A 77 7.58 7.93 -17.18
N LYS A 78 7.00 9.12 -17.43
CA LYS A 78 7.09 9.73 -18.76
C LYS A 78 8.57 9.95 -19.04
N SER A 79 9.11 9.17 -19.98
CA SER A 79 10.43 9.45 -20.52
C SER A 79 10.36 10.86 -21.10
N LYS A 80 11.16 11.77 -20.55
CA LYS A 80 11.33 13.11 -21.10
C LYS A 80 11.92 13.06 -22.51
#